data_AF-A0A1G1HPX2-F1
#
_entry.id   AF-A0A1G1HPX2-F1
#
_cell.length_a   1.000
_cell.length_b   1.000
_cell.length_c   1.000
_cell.angle_alpha   90.00
_cell.angle_beta   90.00
_cell.angle_gamma   90.00
#
_symmetry.space_group_name_H-M   'P 1'
#
loop_
_entity.id
_entity.type
_entity.pdbx_description
1 polymer ?
#
loop_
_entity_poly.entity_id
_entity_poly.type
_entity_poly.pdbx_seq_one_letter_code
_entity_poly.pdbx_strand_id
1 'polypeptide(L)'
;MTKVVVNPGICGFPVTVIAEKREGKKIHISLDTECEMVKKMAEDIASLEMMASFTGLAINPVYKSAAQHLKHAACPVPSAILKAVEVEAGLCIPKDVNISFVSD
;
A
#
# COMPACT_ATOMS: atom_id res chain seq x y z
N MET A 1 0.89 -11.82 -9.40
CA MET A 1 0.20 -10.52 -9.46
C MET A 1 -0.91 -10.53 -8.44
N THR A 2 -0.85 -9.59 -7.50
CA THR A 2 -1.81 -9.41 -6.42
C THR A 2 -2.46 -8.04 -6.59
N LYS A 3 -3.80 -7.99 -6.50
CA LYS A 3 -4.59 -6.77 -6.63
C LYS A 3 -5.36 -6.52 -5.34
N VAL A 4 -5.23 -5.31 -4.79
CA VAL A 4 -5.94 -4.88 -3.57
C VAL A 4 -6.72 -3.61 -3.89
N VAL A 5 -7.99 -3.57 -3.51
CA VAL A 5 -8.84 -2.38 -3.63
C VAL A 5 -9.01 -1.76 -2.25
N VAL A 6 -8.69 -0.47 -2.14
CA VAL A 6 -8.74 0.29 -0.90
C VAL A 6 -9.89 1.27 -0.97
N ASN A 7 -10.85 1.11 -0.04
CA ASN A 7 -11.89 2.08 0.20
C ASN A 7 -11.45 3.00 1.35
N PRO A 8 -11.09 4.28 1.09
CA PRO A 8 -10.47 5.13 2.11
C PRO A 8 -11.48 5.80 3.05
N GLY A 9 -12.77 5.47 2.93
CA GLY A 9 -13.85 6.11 3.67
C GLY A 9 -14.15 7.52 3.15
N ILE A 10 -14.29 8.47 4.07
CA ILE A 10 -14.90 9.79 3.81
C ILE A 10 -14.16 10.66 2.78
N CYS A 11 -12.86 10.45 2.53
CA CYS A 11 -12.16 11.24 1.52
C CYS A 11 -12.58 10.90 0.08
N GLY A 12 -13.20 9.73 -0.16
CA GLY A 12 -13.83 9.40 -1.43
C GLY A 12 -12.89 9.07 -2.59
N PHE A 13 -11.59 8.88 -2.37
CA PHE A 13 -10.62 8.56 -3.43
C PHE A 13 -10.16 7.09 -3.37
N PRO A 14 -10.91 6.13 -3.94
CA PRO A 14 -10.50 4.73 -3.95
C PRO A 14 -9.12 4.56 -4.59
N VAL A 15 -8.39 3.55 -4.12
CA VAL A 15 -7.08 3.19 -4.66
C VAL A 15 -7.06 1.72 -5.02
N THR A 16 -6.66 1.41 -6.25
CA THR A 16 -6.28 0.06 -6.64
C THR A 16 -4.77 -0.08 -6.55
N VAL A 17 -4.30 -0.98 -5.70
CA VAL A 17 -2.90 -1.37 -5.59
C VAL A 17 -2.68 -2.64 -6.40
N ILE A 18 -1.69 -2.63 -7.29
CA ILE A 18 -1.23 -3.79 -8.04
C ILE A 18 0.21 -4.08 -7.62
N ALA A 19 0.46 -5.28 -7.10
CA ALA A 19 1.77 -5.78 -6.76
C ALA A 19 2.15 -6.93 -7.69
N GLU A 20 3.31 -6.83 -8.33
CA GLU A 20 3.83 -7.82 -9.27
C GLU A 20 5.23 -8.24 -8.89
N LYS A 21 5.42 -9.53 -8.59
CA LYS A 21 6.75 -10.10 -8.47
C LYS A 21 7.36 -10.20 -9.87
N ARG A 22 8.47 -9.48 -10.07
CA ARG A 22 9.33 -9.63 -11.27
C ARG A 22 10.60 -10.39 -10.89
N GLU A 23 11.50 -10.59 -11.86
CA GLU A 23 12.75 -11.32 -11.64
C GLU A 23 13.51 -10.83 -10.39
N GLY A 24 14.04 -11.79 -9.62
CA GLY A 24 14.77 -11.51 -8.38
C GLY A 24 13.87 -11.36 -7.14
N LYS A 25 14.26 -10.45 -6.25
CA LYS A 25 13.64 -10.22 -4.93
C LYS A 25 12.82 -8.92 -4.84
N LYS A 26 12.39 -8.39 -5.98
CA LYS A 26 11.67 -7.11 -6.06
C LYS A 26 10.21 -7.29 -6.46
N ILE A 27 9.35 -6.54 -5.80
CA ILE A 27 7.92 -6.41 -6.10
C ILE A 27 7.71 -5.03 -6.73
N HIS A 28 7.17 -5.00 -7.94
CA HIS A 28 6.76 -3.77 -8.60
C HIS A 28 5.38 -3.36 -8.13
N ILE A 29 5.21 -2.07 -7.88
CA ILE A 29 3.95 -1.49 -7.39
C ILE A 29 3.40 -0.54 -8.44
N SER A 30 2.10 -0.65 -8.69
CA SER A 30 1.34 0.32 -9.48
C SER A 30 0.10 0.72 -8.70
N LEU A 31 -0.20 2.02 -8.69
CA LEU A 31 -1.32 2.60 -7.97
C LEU A 31 -2.24 3.29 -8.98
N ASP A 32 -3.52 2.95 -8.95
CA ASP A 32 -4.57 3.58 -9.76
C ASP A 32 -5.57 4.27 -8.82
N THR A 33 -5.66 5.60 -8.90
CA THR A 33 -6.44 6.46 -8.01
C THR A 33 -6.49 7.90 -8.52
N GLU A 34 -7.51 8.65 -8.09
CA GLU A 34 -7.58 10.11 -8.25
C GLU A 34 -6.99 10.90 -7.06
N CYS A 35 -6.46 10.23 -6.05
CA CYS A 35 -5.79 10.92 -4.94
C CYS A 35 -4.39 11.41 -5.35
N GLU A 36 -4.24 12.71 -5.58
CA GLU A 36 -2.95 13.34 -5.96
C GLU A 36 -1.79 13.05 -4.98
N MET A 37 -2.08 12.91 -3.68
CA MET A 37 -1.04 12.56 -2.69
C MET A 37 -0.54 11.13 -2.87
N VAL A 38 -1.44 10.20 -3.24
CA VAL A 38 -1.08 8.80 -3.50
C VAL A 38 -0.41 8.64 -4.86
N LYS A 39 -0.80 9.45 -5.88
CA LYS A 39 -0.11 9.50 -7.17
C LYS A 39 1.38 9.85 -6.98
N LYS A 40 1.68 10.86 -6.14
CA LYS A 40 3.07 11.21 -5.79
C LYS A 40 3.82 10.09 -5.07
N MET A 41 3.13 9.33 -4.20
CA MET A 41 3.75 8.16 -3.59
C MET A 41 4.18 7.13 -4.64
N ALA A 42 3.37 6.89 -5.68
CA ALA A 42 3.67 5.91 -6.72
C ALA A 42 5.03 6.16 -7.41
N GLU A 43 5.45 7.41 -7.51
CA GLU A 43 6.74 7.81 -8.08
C GLU A 43 7.93 7.35 -7.20
N ASP A 44 7.78 7.35 -5.88
CA ASP A 44 8.84 6.97 -4.94
C ASP A 44 8.95 5.45 -4.72
N ILE A 45 7.83 4.73 -4.80
CA ILE A 45 7.73 3.32 -4.37
C ILE A 45 7.41 2.35 -5.51
N ALA A 46 7.74 2.70 -6.75
CA ALA A 46 7.53 1.88 -7.94
C ALA A 46 8.11 0.45 -7.83
N SER A 47 9.13 0.26 -6.99
CA SER A 47 9.72 -1.05 -6.70
C SER A 47 10.11 -1.17 -5.23
N LEU A 48 9.73 -2.30 -4.61
CA LEU A 48 10.00 -2.63 -3.21
C LEU A 48 10.73 -3.96 -3.10
N GLU A 49 11.63 -4.08 -2.13
CA GLU A 49 12.19 -5.39 -1.76
C GLU A 49 11.09 -6.27 -1.15
N MET A 50 11.12 -7.58 -1.42
CA MET A 50 10.12 -8.53 -0.91
C MET A 50 9.94 -8.47 0.61
N MET A 51 11.00 -8.15 1.36
CA MET A 51 10.97 -8.06 2.83
C MET A 51 10.63 -6.67 3.36
N ALA A 52 10.26 -5.71 2.50
CA ALA A 52 9.97 -4.34 2.90
C ALA A 52 8.89 -4.24 4.00
N SER A 53 7.87 -5.11 3.96
CA SER A 53 6.78 -5.14 4.95
C SER A 53 7.25 -5.45 6.38
N PHE A 54 8.43 -6.04 6.55
CA PHE A 54 9.01 -6.37 7.87
C PHE A 54 10.07 -5.38 8.35
N THR A 55 10.16 -4.20 7.73
CA THR A 55 10.99 -3.10 8.22
C THR A 55 10.23 -2.24 9.23
N GLY A 56 10.93 -1.59 10.16
CA GLY A 56 10.29 -0.69 11.15
C GLY A 56 9.61 0.51 10.50
N LEU A 57 8.48 0.97 11.06
CA LEU A 57 7.63 2.05 10.51
C LEU A 57 8.42 3.29 10.04
N ALA A 58 9.30 3.83 10.88
CA ALA A 58 10.07 5.04 10.57
C ALA A 58 11.08 4.87 9.42
N ILE A 59 11.52 3.64 9.16
CA ILE A 59 12.51 3.35 8.10
C ILE A 59 11.88 2.71 6.86
N ASN A 60 10.62 2.27 6.94
CA ASN A 60 9.91 1.61 5.87
C ASN A 60 9.72 2.56 4.67
N PRO A 61 10.07 2.14 3.44
CA PRO A 61 10.03 3.00 2.26
C PRO A 61 8.62 3.52 1.93
N VAL A 62 7.59 2.69 2.13
CA VAL A 62 6.18 3.08 1.90
C VAL A 62 5.75 4.14 2.90
N TYR A 63 6.07 3.96 4.17
CA TYR A 63 5.72 4.95 5.20
C TYR A 63 6.58 6.22 5.12
N LYS A 64 7.84 6.13 4.65
CA LYS A 64 8.66 7.31 4.36
C LYS A 64 8.06 8.16 3.25
N SER A 65 7.66 7.55 2.12
CA SER A 65 6.96 8.25 1.05
C SER A 65 5.61 8.80 1.53
N ALA A 66 4.85 8.02 2.31
CA ALA A 66 3.61 8.48 2.92
C ALA A 66 3.80 9.71 3.81
N ALA A 67 4.86 9.75 4.62
CA ALA A 67 5.18 10.90 5.48
C ALA A 67 5.55 12.16 4.69
N GLN A 68 6.05 12.01 3.46
CA GLN A 68 6.38 13.14 2.58
C GLN A 68 5.13 13.71 1.88
N HIS A 69 4.21 12.83 1.44
CA HIS A 69 3.12 13.24 0.53
C HIS A 69 1.73 13.27 1.18
N LEU A 70 1.43 12.38 2.12
CA LEU A 70 0.12 12.31 2.75
C LEU A 70 -0.03 13.37 3.85
N LYS A 71 -1.14 14.11 3.80
CA LYS A 71 -1.54 15.05 4.87
C LYS A 71 -2.43 14.41 5.95
N HIS A 72 -2.80 13.14 5.78
CA HIS A 72 -3.64 12.39 6.71
C HIS A 72 -2.95 11.08 7.09
N ALA A 73 -2.44 11.03 8.31
CA ALA A 73 -1.63 9.92 8.80
C ALA A 73 -2.41 8.59 8.90
N ALA A 74 -3.74 8.63 9.10
CA ALA A 74 -4.57 7.43 9.19
C ALA A 74 -5.13 6.95 7.84
N CYS A 75 -4.60 7.45 6.72
CA CYS A 75 -4.92 6.89 5.41
C CYS A 75 -4.59 5.39 5.38
N PRO A 76 -5.50 4.50 4.97
CA PRO A 76 -5.25 3.05 4.96
C PRO A 76 -4.32 2.59 3.82
N VAL A 77 -4.05 3.46 2.83
CA VAL A 77 -3.31 3.12 1.60
C VAL A 77 -1.88 2.60 1.86
N PRO A 78 -1.04 3.22 2.71
CA PRO A 78 0.29 2.70 3.01
C PRO A 78 0.27 1.26 3.54
N SER A 79 -0.70 0.94 4.41
CA SER A 79 -0.87 -0.41 4.94
C SER A 79 -1.30 -1.38 3.83
N ALA A 80 -2.26 -0.99 2.98
CA ALA A 80 -2.71 -1.82 1.86
C ALA A 80 -1.61 -2.16 0.85
N ILE A 81 -0.69 -1.22 0.60
CA ILE A 81 0.50 -1.46 -0.25
C ILE A 81 1.36 -2.58 0.34
N LEU A 82 1.66 -2.51 1.65
CA LEU A 82 2.46 -3.55 2.31
C LEU A 82 1.73 -4.91 2.36
N LYS A 83 0.40 -4.92 2.55
CA LYS A 83 -0.42 -6.13 2.46
C LYS A 83 -0.34 -6.77 1.06
N ALA A 84 -0.37 -5.96 0.01
CA ALA A 84 -0.21 -6.46 -1.37
C ALA A 84 1.20 -7.07 -1.58
N VAL A 85 2.25 -6.42 -1.06
CA VAL A 85 3.63 -6.93 -1.09
C VAL A 85 3.75 -8.25 -0.35
N GLU A 86 3.18 -8.38 0.85
CA GLU A 86 3.24 -9.61 1.64
C GLU A 86 2.66 -10.81 0.90
N VAL A 87 1.49 -10.63 0.27
CA VAL A 87 0.83 -11.69 -0.51
C VAL A 87 1.63 -12.01 -1.77
N GLU A 88 2.04 -11.00 -2.53
CA GLU A 88 2.77 -11.19 -3.79
C GLU A 88 4.16 -11.80 -3.57
N ALA A 89 4.79 -11.51 -2.44
CA ALA A 89 6.07 -12.10 -2.04
C ALA A 89 5.95 -13.54 -1.49
N GLY A 90 4.73 -14.05 -1.28
CA GLY A 90 4.47 -15.35 -0.67
C GLY A 90 4.73 -15.40 0.83
N LEU A 91 4.71 -14.24 1.51
CA LEU A 91 4.93 -14.09 2.96
C LEU A 91 3.64 -14.21 3.77
N CYS A 92 2.48 -14.00 3.14
CA CYS A 92 1.16 -14.17 3.73
C CYS A 92 0.16 -14.72 2.71
N ILE A 93 -0.91 -15.31 3.22
CA ILE A 93 -2.09 -15.68 2.42
C ILE A 93 -3.02 -14.45 2.26
N PRO A 94 -3.72 -14.31 1.12
CA PRO A 94 -4.66 -13.22 0.92
C PRO A 94 -5.85 -13.36 1.87
N LYS A 95 -6.11 -12.30 2.63
CA LYS A 95 -7.30 -12.14 3.48
C LYS A 95 -7.61 -10.66 3.66
N ASP A 96 -8.88 -10.33 3.54
CA ASP A 96 -9.34 -8.94 3.61
C ASP A 96 -9.15 -8.36 5.02
N VAL A 97 -8.72 -7.09 5.05
CA VAL A 97 -8.64 -6.26 6.25
C VAL A 97 -9.64 -5.13 6.08
N ASN A 98 -10.47 -4.90 7.08
CA ASN A 98 -11.45 -3.83 7.07
C ASN A 98 -11.42 -3.05 8.38
N ILE A 99 -11.83 -1.78 8.32
CA ILE A 99 -12.10 -0.92 9.46
C ILE A 99 -13.59 -0.58 9.37
N SER A 100 -14.33 -0.84 10.45
CA SER A 100 -15.77 -0.62 10.51
C SER A 100 -16.12 0.25 11.70
N PHE A 101 -16.94 1.28 11.50
CA PHE A 101 -17.58 2.00 12.58
C PHE A 101 -18.81 1.20 13.03
N VAL A 102 -18.90 0.93 14.33
CA VAL A 102 -20.04 0.20 14.93
C VAL A 102 -20.80 1.21 15.78
N SER A 103 -22.08 1.38 15.49
CA SER A 103 -23.03 2.07 16.37
C SER A 103 -23.73 1.02 17.24
N ASP A 104 -24.07 1.39 18.47
CA ASP A 104 -24.93 0.59 19.33
C ASP A 104 -26.37 0.47 18.77
#